data_AF-A0A1F4N881-F1
#
_entry.id   AF-A0A1F4N881-F1
#
_cell.length_a   1.000
_cell.length_b   1.000
_cell.length_c   1.000
_cell.angle_alpha   90.00
_cell.angle_beta   90.00
_cell.angle_gamma   90.00
#
_symmetry.space_group_name_H-M   'P 1'
#
loop_
_entity.id
_entity.type
_entity.pdbx_description
1 polymer ?
#
loop_
_entity_poly.entity_id
_entity_poly.type
_entity_poly.pdbx_seq_one_letter_code
_entity_poly.pdbx_strand_id
1 'polypeptide(L)'
;MANWRHNGANIHFGAIMPNLSIKDVPEAWAQALRERAARNHRSLQGELMALIQRVVEPESLPPDTSNKTMTSRRQGWKTVEQIAAELRANPHDAKLCRELPRGVDIIREERDAR
;
A
#
# COMPACT_ATOMS: atom_id res chain seq x y z
N MET A 1 -36.14 -20.30 -25.22
CA MET A 1 -35.17 -19.31 -25.74
C MET A 1 -35.60 -17.93 -25.27
N ALA A 2 -35.03 -17.40 -24.19
CA ALA A 2 -35.34 -16.02 -23.78
C ALA A 2 -34.20 -15.40 -22.98
N ASN A 3 -33.64 -14.36 -23.59
CA ASN A 3 -32.70 -13.34 -23.15
C ASN A 3 -32.54 -13.11 -21.63
N TRP A 4 -31.29 -13.20 -21.17
CA TRP A 4 -30.85 -12.58 -19.93
C TRP A 4 -30.74 -11.06 -20.11
N ARG A 5 -31.58 -10.31 -19.39
CA ARG A 5 -31.42 -8.85 -19.18
C ARG A 5 -31.15 -8.64 -17.69
N HIS A 6 -29.90 -8.37 -17.34
CA HIS A 6 -29.50 -8.01 -15.98
C HIS A 6 -29.97 -6.57 -15.70
N ASN A 7 -30.88 -6.38 -14.75
CA ASN A 7 -31.44 -5.07 -14.41
C ASN A 7 -31.16 -4.74 -12.94
N GLY A 8 -30.27 -3.76 -12.77
CA GLY A 8 -30.40 -2.68 -11.79
C GLY A 8 -30.66 -3.03 -10.33
N ALA A 9 -29.60 -3.22 -9.56
CA ALA A 9 -29.51 -2.73 -8.19
C ALA A 9 -28.05 -2.68 -7.76
N ASN A 10 -27.50 -1.50 -7.47
CA ASN A 10 -26.33 -1.42 -6.60
C ASN A 10 -26.52 -0.27 -5.61
N ILE A 11 -26.63 -0.62 -4.33
CA ILE A 11 -27.02 0.26 -3.24
C ILE A 11 -25.78 1.05 -2.77
N HIS A 12 -25.98 2.35 -2.54
CA HIS A 12 -24.98 3.31 -2.07
C HIS A 12 -24.56 3.08 -0.61
N PHE A 13 -23.28 3.28 -0.28
CA PHE A 13 -22.82 3.68 1.07
C PHE A 13 -21.66 4.70 0.96
N GLY A 14 -21.87 5.94 1.42
CA GLY A 14 -20.85 6.68 2.19
C GLY A 14 -19.54 7.20 1.55
N ALA A 15 -19.28 7.05 0.25
CA ALA A 15 -18.21 7.78 -0.42
C ALA A 15 -18.61 8.00 -1.89
N ILE A 16 -18.78 9.27 -2.29
CA ILE A 16 -18.87 9.62 -3.71
C ILE A 16 -17.53 9.18 -4.28
N MET A 17 -17.48 8.11 -5.08
CA MET A 17 -16.28 7.76 -5.83
C MET A 17 -16.36 8.53 -7.16
N PRO A 18 -15.77 9.75 -7.25
CA PRO A 18 -15.78 10.49 -8.49
C PRO A 18 -15.09 9.66 -9.57
N ASN A 19 -15.82 9.34 -10.63
CA ASN A 19 -15.27 8.67 -11.81
C ASN A 19 -14.85 9.74 -12.82
N LEU A 20 -13.55 9.83 -13.10
CA LEU A 20 -12.99 10.71 -14.12
C LEU A 20 -12.81 9.93 -15.42
N SER A 21 -13.63 10.24 -16.43
CA SER A 21 -13.46 9.72 -17.79
C SER A 21 -12.88 10.82 -18.68
N ILE A 22 -11.69 10.58 -19.21
CA ILE A 22 -11.02 11.50 -20.14
C ILE A 22 -11.33 11.02 -21.56
N LYS A 23 -11.97 11.88 -22.36
CA LYS A 23 -12.23 11.62 -23.77
C LYS A 23 -11.07 12.15 -24.62
N ASP A 24 -10.87 11.52 -25.77
CA ASP A 24 -9.90 11.96 -26.79
C ASP A 24 -8.43 12.00 -26.32
N VAL A 25 -8.02 10.99 -25.55
CA VAL A 25 -6.60 10.83 -25.18
C VAL A 25 -5.79 10.40 -26.41
N PRO A 26 -4.78 11.16 -26.84
CA PRO A 26 -3.90 10.74 -27.93
C PRO A 26 -3.19 9.42 -27.57
N GLU A 27 -3.10 8.50 -28.53
CA GLU A 27 -2.51 7.17 -28.30
C GLU A 27 -1.07 7.26 -27.76
N ALA A 28 -0.29 8.22 -28.26
CA ALA A 28 1.07 8.48 -27.78
C ALA A 28 1.12 8.80 -26.27
N TRP A 29 0.11 9.50 -25.75
CA TRP A 29 0.02 9.84 -24.32
C TRP A 29 -0.43 8.64 -23.49
N ALA A 30 -1.40 7.88 -23.97
CA ALA A 30 -1.83 6.64 -23.33
C ALA A 30 -0.67 5.65 -23.20
N GLN A 31 0.14 5.52 -24.25
CA GLN A 31 1.32 4.66 -24.26
C GLN A 31 2.40 5.15 -23.27
N ALA A 32 2.72 6.44 -23.29
CA ALA A 32 3.68 7.03 -22.34
C ALA A 32 3.23 6.86 -20.87
N LEU A 33 1.92 6.98 -20.59
CA LEU A 33 1.35 6.74 -19.26
C LEU A 33 1.46 5.27 -18.85
N ARG A 34 1.21 4.31 -19.76
CA ARG A 34 1.38 2.87 -19.48
C ARG A 34 2.83 2.52 -19.18
N GLU A 35 3.78 3.02 -19.97
CA GLU A 35 5.21 2.81 -19.75
C GLU A 35 5.67 3.40 -18.42
N ARG A 36 5.17 4.58 -18.07
CA ARG A 36 5.44 5.23 -16.80
C ARG A 36 4.86 4.43 -15.63
N ALA A 37 3.61 3.96 -15.74
CA ALA A 37 2.97 3.11 -14.75
C ALA A 37 3.75 1.79 -14.54
N ALA A 38 4.22 1.17 -15.62
CA ALA A 38 5.06 -0.02 -15.57
C ALA A 38 6.39 0.24 -14.84
N ARG A 39 7.05 1.37 -15.14
CA ARG A 39 8.27 1.80 -14.43
C ARG A 39 8.05 2.07 -12.95
N ASN A 40 6.90 2.63 -12.59
CA ASN A 40 6.54 2.92 -11.20
C ASN A 40 5.91 1.73 -10.47
N HIS A 41 5.76 0.58 -11.13
CA HIS A 41 5.06 -0.61 -10.62
C HIS A 41 3.64 -0.29 -10.11
N ARG A 42 2.92 0.59 -10.82
CA ARG A 42 1.54 1.03 -10.48
C ARG A 42 0.56 0.67 -11.59
N SER A 43 -0.72 0.59 -11.24
CA SER A 43 -1.80 0.52 -12.23
C SER A 43 -1.93 1.86 -12.96
N LEU A 44 -2.49 1.85 -14.17
CA LEU A 44 -2.71 3.07 -14.96
C LEU A 44 -3.56 4.10 -14.21
N GLN A 45 -4.61 3.64 -13.51
CA GLN A 45 -5.45 4.50 -12.67
C GLN A 45 -4.67 5.09 -11.49
N GLY A 46 -3.79 4.30 -10.86
CA GLY A 46 -2.93 4.79 -9.77
C GLY A 46 -1.89 5.80 -10.24
N GLU A 47 -1.32 5.62 -11.44
CA GLU A 47 -0.41 6.60 -12.05
C GLU A 47 -1.13 7.90 -12.38
N LEU A 48 -2.35 7.82 -12.92
CA LEU A 48 -3.17 9.01 -13.20
C LEU A 48 -3.48 9.78 -11.91
N MET A 49 -3.87 9.09 -10.84
CA MET A 49 -4.10 9.74 -9.55
C MET A 49 -2.84 10.38 -8.98
N ALA A 50 -1.68 9.74 -9.11
CA ALA A 50 -0.42 10.32 -8.65
C ALA A 50 -0.04 11.59 -9.43
N LEU A 51 -0.31 11.64 -10.74
CA LEU A 51 -0.10 12.83 -11.55
C LEU A 51 -1.07 13.95 -11.18
N ILE A 52 -2.36 13.63 -11.00
CA ILE A 52 -3.36 14.61 -10.56
C ILE A 52 -2.99 15.15 -9.19
N GLN A 53 -2.63 14.29 -8.24
CA GLN A 53 -2.22 14.70 -6.90
C GLN A 53 -1.04 15.67 -6.95
N ARG A 54 -0.02 15.39 -7.77
CA ARG A 54 1.16 16.26 -7.92
C ARG A 54 0.84 17.63 -8.52
N VAL A 55 -0.17 17.73 -9.37
CA VAL A 55 -0.59 19.02 -9.97
C VAL A 55 -1.52 19.79 -9.03
N VAL A 56 -2.35 19.08 -8.25
CA VAL A 56 -3.30 19.67 -7.31
C VAL A 56 -2.62 20.13 -6.03
N GLU A 57 -1.62 19.40 -5.53
CA GLU A 57 -0.77 19.86 -4.44
C GLU A 57 0.22 20.89 -5.01
N PRO A 58 0.06 22.20 -4.68
CA PRO A 58 1.10 23.16 -5.02
C PRO A 58 2.38 22.73 -4.32
N GLU A 59 3.50 22.86 -5.04
CA GLU A 59 4.85 22.52 -4.62
C GLU A 59 5.08 22.99 -3.18
N SER A 60 4.86 22.09 -2.23
CA SER A 60 5.19 22.36 -0.84
C SER A 60 6.70 22.28 -0.80
N LEU A 61 7.30 23.47 -0.82
CA LEU A 61 8.72 23.76 -0.63
C LEU A 61 9.37 22.71 0.29
N PRO A 62 10.63 22.33 0.01
CA PRO A 62 11.28 21.17 0.62
C PRO A 62 11.11 21.22 2.15
N PRO A 63 10.67 20.13 2.80
CA PRO A 63 10.50 20.15 4.24
C PRO A 63 11.86 20.34 4.89
N ASP A 64 11.98 21.51 5.51
CA ASP A 64 13.02 21.89 6.44
C ASP A 64 13.26 20.75 7.43
N THR A 65 14.54 20.45 7.64
CA THR A 65 14.99 19.20 8.26
C THR A 65 14.96 19.33 9.78
N SER A 66 13.78 19.57 10.37
CA SER A 66 13.67 19.75 11.82
C SER A 66 12.38 19.18 12.43
N ASN A 67 12.54 17.97 13.00
CA ASN A 67 11.80 17.33 14.10
C ASN A 67 10.31 16.96 13.92
N LYS A 68 9.94 15.68 13.77
CA LYS A 68 9.86 14.57 14.76
C LYS A 68 8.51 14.53 15.49
N THR A 69 7.62 13.62 15.08
CA THR A 69 6.80 12.78 15.98
C THR A 69 6.28 11.54 15.23
N MET A 70 6.74 10.37 15.68
CA MET A 70 6.14 9.03 15.61
C MET A 70 5.21 8.69 14.43
N THR A 71 5.76 8.18 13.34
CA THR A 71 5.30 6.92 12.75
C THR A 71 6.54 6.19 12.24
N SER A 72 6.57 4.88 12.41
CA SER A 72 7.63 4.01 11.89
C SER A 72 7.93 4.40 10.45
N ARG A 73 9.05 5.09 10.28
CA ARG A 73 9.67 5.36 9.00
C ARG A 73 9.89 3.98 8.44
N ARG A 74 9.03 3.58 7.49
CA ARG A 74 9.14 2.34 6.71
C ARG A 74 10.42 2.44 5.88
N GLN A 75 11.55 2.41 6.57
CA GLN A 75 12.88 2.40 6.02
C GLN A 75 13.03 0.98 5.47
N GLY A 76 12.79 0.83 4.17
CA GLY A 76 12.91 -0.44 3.44
C GLY A 76 14.35 -0.97 3.35
N TRP A 77 15.22 -0.62 4.28
CA TRP A 77 16.66 -0.94 4.27
C TRP A 77 17.19 -1.44 5.61
N LYS A 78 16.35 -1.68 6.63
CA LYS A 78 16.85 -2.29 7.86
C LYS A 78 17.21 -3.76 7.59
N THR A 79 18.43 -4.16 7.95
CA THR A 79 18.84 -5.56 7.87
C THR A 79 18.13 -6.37 8.96
N VAL A 80 18.08 -7.69 8.79
CA VAL A 80 17.44 -8.61 9.74
C VAL A 80 18.06 -8.47 11.13
N GLU A 81 19.38 -8.27 11.21
CA GLU A 81 20.11 -8.09 12.46
C GLU A 81 19.73 -6.79 13.15
N GLN A 82 19.55 -5.71 12.39
CA GLN A 82 19.15 -4.41 12.91
C GLN A 82 17.72 -4.46 13.46
N ILE A 83 16.80 -5.12 12.75
CA ILE A 83 15.43 -5.34 13.24
C ILE A 83 15.46 -6.17 14.51
N ALA A 84 16.24 -7.25 14.55
CA ALA A 84 16.37 -8.10 15.73
C ALA A 84 16.98 -7.36 16.94
N ALA A 85 17.95 -6.47 16.71
CA ALA A 85 18.54 -5.64 17.75
C ALA A 85 17.52 -4.63 18.31
N GLU A 86 16.73 -4.00 17.44
CA GLU A 86 15.70 -3.04 17.83
C GLU A 86 14.57 -3.70 18.64
N LEU A 87 14.11 -4.88 18.21
CA LEU A 87 13.11 -5.66 18.96
C LEU A 87 13.62 -6.08 20.35
N ARG A 88 14.92 -6.39 20.48
CA ARG A 88 15.53 -6.68 21.80
C ARG A 88 15.69 -5.43 22.66
N ALA A 89 15.97 -4.28 22.04
CA ALA A 89 16.14 -3.02 22.75
C ALA A 89 14.81 -2.46 23.27
N ASN A 90 13.69 -2.75 22.60
CA ASN A 90 12.37 -2.36 23.08
C ASN A 90 11.88 -3.32 24.20
N PRO A 91 11.70 -2.86 25.44
CA PRO A 91 11.34 -3.73 26.57
C PRO A 91 9.98 -4.41 26.41
N HIS A 92 9.03 -3.76 25.71
CA HIS A 92 7.73 -4.35 25.42
C HIS A 92 7.85 -5.53 24.44
N ASP A 93 8.60 -5.35 23.34
CA ASP A 93 8.77 -6.40 22.34
C ASP A 93 9.65 -7.53 22.87
N ALA A 94 10.68 -7.22 23.64
CA ALA A 94 11.50 -8.21 24.33
C ALA A 94 10.71 -9.04 25.37
N LYS A 95 9.63 -8.49 25.93
CA LYS A 95 8.69 -9.23 26.78
C LYS A 95 7.87 -10.21 25.93
N LEU A 96 7.26 -9.73 24.84
CA LEU A 96 6.48 -10.58 23.93
C LEU A 96 7.30 -11.73 23.34
N CYS A 97 8.55 -11.48 22.93
CA CYS A 97 9.44 -12.53 22.41
C CYS A 97 9.80 -13.62 23.45
N ARG A 98 9.69 -13.33 24.75
CA ARG A 98 9.94 -14.29 25.83
C ARG A 98 8.69 -15.05 26.23
N GLU A 99 7.54 -14.40 26.22
CA GLU A 99 6.28 -14.94 26.74
C GLU A 99 5.50 -15.73 25.69
N LEU A 100 5.69 -15.44 24.40
CA LEU A 100 5.00 -16.13 23.33
C LEU A 100 5.79 -17.35 22.84
N PRO A 101 5.11 -18.48 22.54
CA PRO A 101 5.74 -19.64 21.93
C PRO A 101 6.35 -19.27 20.59
N ARG A 102 7.48 -19.89 20.24
CA ARG A 102 8.11 -19.62 18.94
C ARG A 102 7.24 -20.23 17.85
N GLY A 103 7.19 -19.59 16.69
CA GLY A 103 6.45 -20.12 15.54
C GLY A 103 6.88 -21.54 15.15
N VAL A 104 8.14 -21.90 15.37
CA VAL A 104 8.64 -23.27 15.13
C VAL A 104 8.00 -24.28 16.09
N ASP A 105 7.75 -23.91 17.34
CA ASP A 105 7.16 -24.79 18.35
C ASP A 105 5.69 -25.05 18.02
N ILE A 106 4.96 -24.01 17.59
CA ILE A 106 3.56 -24.11 17.11
C ILE A 106 3.46 -25.06 15.92
N ILE A 107 4.34 -24.91 14.92
CA ILE A 107 4.32 -25.75 13.71
C ILE A 107 4.66 -27.22 14.04
N ARG A 108 5.56 -27.47 15.00
CA ARG A 108 5.88 -28.83 15.45
C ARG A 108 4.70 -29.47 16.17
N GLU A 109 4.08 -28.74 17.09
CA GLU A 109 2.91 -29.20 17.83
C GLU A 109 1.77 -29.57 16.89
N GLU A 110 1.46 -28.73 15.89
CA GLU A 110 0.40 -29.00 14.91
C GLU A 110 0.72 -30.19 13.99
N ARG A 111 1.99 -30.37 13.63
CA ARG A 111 2.43 -31.53 12.83
C ARG A 111 2.35 -32.82 13.64
N ASP A 112 2.78 -32.79 14.89
CA ASP A 112 2.83 -33.97 15.75
C ASP A 112 1.42 -34.38 16.25
N ALA A 113 0.42 -33.49 16.11
CA ALA A 113 -1.00 -33.74 16.39
C ALA A 113 -1.80 -34.34 15.21
N ARG A 114 -1.19 -34.54 14.04
CA ARG A 114 -1.82 -35.08 12.81
C ARG A 114 -1.38 -36.51 12.53
#